data_AF-A0A2K6LF15-F1
#
_entry.id   AF-A0A2K6LF15-F1
#
_cell.length_a   1.000
_cell.length_b   1.000
_cell.length_c   1.000
_cell.angle_alpha   90.00
_cell.angle_beta   90.00
_cell.angle_gamma   90.00
#
_symmetry.space_group_name_H-M   'P 1'
#
loop_
_entity.id
_entity.type
_entity.pdbx_description
1 polymer ?
#
loop_
_entity_poly.entity_id
_entity_poly.type
_entity_poly.pdbx_seq_one_letter_code
_entity_poly.pdbx_strand_id
1 'polypeptide(L)'
;MNHPVFPMANKFSSPTLDLQGEFSPLQSSLPCDIHLVNLRTIQSKVGSGHSNEAALILHRKGFDCRFSSKGTGLFCSTTQGKMLVQKLFNKFIVESLTPSSLSLMHSPPGTQNISEINLSPMEISTFRIRLR
;
A
#
# COMPACT_ATOMS: atom_id res chain seq x y z
N MET A 1 -17.37 6.19 -7.93
CA MET A 1 -16.52 6.03 -6.72
C MET A 1 -16.10 4.57 -6.68
N ASN A 2 -14.81 4.24 -6.89
CA ASN A 2 -14.38 2.84 -7.08
C ASN A 2 -13.98 2.13 -5.77
N HIS A 3 -13.89 2.88 -4.66
CA HIS A 3 -13.54 2.39 -3.33
C HIS A 3 -14.49 3.03 -2.30
N PRO A 4 -15.73 2.53 -2.17
CA PRO A 4 -16.66 3.04 -1.17
C PRO A 4 -16.22 2.67 0.25
N VAL A 5 -16.75 3.38 1.23
CA VAL A 5 -16.63 2.99 2.64
C VAL A 5 -17.49 1.74 2.87
N PHE A 6 -16.92 0.75 3.58
CA PHE A 6 -17.63 -0.46 3.96
C PHE A 6 -18.12 -0.34 5.42
N PRO A 7 -19.41 -0.03 5.65
CA PRO A 7 -19.96 -0.01 7.00
C PRO A 7 -20.08 -1.43 7.55
N MET A 8 -19.61 -1.65 8.78
CA MET A 8 -19.75 -2.91 9.50
C MET A 8 -20.59 -2.66 10.76
N ALA A 9 -21.64 -3.45 10.96
CA ALA A 9 -22.46 -3.43 12.16
C ALA A 9 -22.21 -4.70 12.97
N ASN A 10 -22.08 -4.56 14.28
CA ASN A 10 -21.94 -5.69 15.19
C ASN A 10 -23.04 -5.66 16.26
N LYS A 11 -23.50 -6.84 16.68
CA LYS A 11 -24.47 -7.00 17.75
C LYS A 11 -23.73 -7.33 19.04
N PHE A 12 -23.71 -6.39 19.97
CA PHE A 12 -23.07 -6.60 21.27
C PHE A 12 -23.96 -7.46 22.17
N SER A 13 -23.46 -8.60 22.64
CA SER A 13 -24.16 -9.49 23.58
C SER A 13 -23.46 -9.64 24.93
N SER A 14 -22.25 -9.07 25.10
CA SER A 14 -21.49 -9.13 26.36
C SER A 14 -21.03 -7.73 26.80
N PRO A 15 -21.16 -7.39 28.09
CA PRO A 15 -20.68 -6.12 28.64
C PRO A 15 -19.14 -6.00 28.71
N THR A 16 -18.39 -7.03 28.30
CA THR A 16 -16.91 -7.09 28.47
C THR A 16 -16.10 -6.90 27.19
N LEU A 17 -16.74 -6.60 26.05
CA LEU A 17 -16.03 -6.38 24.78
C LEU A 17 -15.50 -4.95 24.71
N ASP A 18 -14.21 -4.79 25.02
CA ASP A 18 -13.50 -3.52 24.86
C ASP A 18 -13.29 -3.23 23.37
N LEU A 19 -14.07 -2.28 22.83
CA LEU A 19 -13.90 -1.80 21.47
C LEU A 19 -12.61 -0.98 21.43
N GLN A 20 -11.58 -1.56 20.81
CA GLN A 20 -10.40 -0.75 20.46
C GLN A 20 -10.82 0.38 19.52
N GLY A 21 -10.16 1.53 19.67
CA GLY A 21 -10.43 2.72 18.87
C GLY A 21 -10.04 2.55 17.40
N GLU A 22 -9.71 3.67 16.77
CA GLU A 22 -9.38 3.70 15.34
C GLU A 22 -8.16 2.82 14.98
N PHE A 23 -8.33 1.96 13.97
CA PHE A 23 -7.22 1.23 13.35
C PHE A 23 -6.70 2.02 12.15
N SER A 24 -5.56 2.70 12.33
CA SER A 24 -4.80 3.31 11.24
C SER A 24 -3.49 2.55 11.01
N PRO A 25 -3.40 1.70 9.96
CA PRO A 25 -2.19 0.91 9.70
C PRO A 25 -1.06 1.76 9.10
N LEU A 26 -1.38 2.86 8.44
CA LEU A 26 -0.42 3.75 7.79
C LEU A 26 0.14 4.77 8.78
N GLN A 27 1.42 5.09 8.67
CA GLN A 27 2.04 6.15 9.47
C GLN A 27 1.53 7.55 9.08
N SER A 28 1.28 7.74 7.79
CA SER A 28 0.69 8.94 7.21
C SER A 28 -0.14 8.56 5.99
N SER A 29 -1.12 9.39 5.64
CA SER A 29 -1.89 9.20 4.40
C SER A 29 -0.96 9.12 3.18
N LEU A 30 -1.30 8.24 2.23
CA LEU A 30 -0.57 8.17 0.97
C LEU A 30 -0.68 9.49 0.19
N PRO A 31 0.34 9.86 -0.61
CA PRO A 31 0.22 10.99 -1.52
C PRO A 31 -1.01 10.80 -2.41
N CYS A 32 -1.70 11.89 -2.71
CA CYS A 32 -3.00 11.81 -3.40
C CYS A 32 -2.93 11.31 -4.85
N ASP A 33 -1.73 11.30 -5.44
CA ASP A 33 -1.44 10.71 -6.75
C ASP A 33 -1.03 9.25 -6.67
N ILE A 34 -0.90 8.68 -5.47
CA ILE A 34 -0.51 7.29 -5.24
C ILE A 34 -1.72 6.50 -4.76
N HIS A 35 -1.99 5.40 -5.44
CA HIS A 35 -3.07 4.50 -5.14
C HIS A 35 -2.55 3.12 -4.77
N LEU A 36 -2.96 2.63 -3.60
CA LEU A 36 -2.77 1.24 -3.21
C LEU A 36 -3.76 0.37 -3.99
N VAL A 37 -3.29 -0.25 -5.07
CA VAL A 37 -4.12 -1.09 -5.94
C VAL A 37 -4.40 -2.43 -5.28
N ASN A 38 -3.40 -2.99 -4.60
CA ASN A 38 -3.55 -4.27 -3.92
C ASN A 38 -2.55 -4.39 -2.76
N LEU A 39 -3.01 -4.96 -1.65
CA LEU A 39 -2.17 -5.46 -0.58
C LEU A 39 -2.69 -6.84 -0.19
N ARG A 40 -1.96 -7.89 -0.57
CA ARG A 40 -2.37 -9.29 -0.31
C ARG A 40 -1.25 -10.10 0.29
N THR A 41 -1.53 -10.92 1.28
CA THR A 41 -0.56 -11.87 1.85
C THR A 41 -0.22 -12.95 0.83
N ILE A 42 1.05 -13.37 0.79
CA ILE A 42 1.52 -14.48 -0.03
C ILE A 42 1.39 -15.77 0.78
N GLN A 43 1.00 -16.87 0.12
CA GLN A 43 0.89 -18.17 0.78
C GLN A 43 2.28 -18.66 1.22
N SER A 44 2.35 -19.30 2.39
CA SER A 44 3.58 -19.95 2.82
C SER A 44 3.96 -21.08 1.86
N LYS A 45 5.27 -21.21 1.56
CA LYS A 45 5.79 -22.37 0.81
C LYS A 45 5.76 -23.65 1.64
N VAL A 46 5.65 -23.55 2.95
CA VAL A 46 5.67 -24.66 3.90
C VAL A 46 4.44 -24.58 4.80
N GLY A 47 3.63 -25.65 4.80
CA GLY A 47 2.40 -25.73 5.58
C GLY A 47 1.19 -25.00 4.97
N SER A 48 0.08 -24.98 5.71
CA SER A 48 -1.20 -24.38 5.30
C SER A 48 -1.38 -22.92 5.72
N GLY A 49 -0.32 -22.28 6.25
CA GLY A 49 -0.38 -20.94 6.83
C GLY A 49 -0.08 -19.78 5.86
N HIS A 50 -0.22 -18.56 6.38
CA HIS A 50 0.17 -17.33 5.70
C HIS A 50 1.68 -17.10 5.84
N SER A 51 2.32 -16.55 4.80
CA SER A 51 3.70 -16.06 4.89
C SER A 51 3.75 -14.70 5.59
N ASN A 52 4.92 -14.35 6.13
CA ASN A 52 5.24 -12.97 6.57
C ASN A 52 5.49 -12.03 5.37
N GLU A 53 5.35 -12.54 4.15
CA GLU A 53 5.43 -11.77 2.91
C GLU A 53 4.03 -11.39 2.40
N ALA A 54 3.91 -10.17 1.91
CA ALA A 54 2.76 -9.68 1.18
C ALA A 54 3.20 -9.07 -0.16
N ALA A 55 2.25 -8.98 -1.08
CA ALA A 55 2.39 -8.27 -2.33
C ALA A 55 1.77 -6.89 -2.18
N LEU A 56 2.59 -5.86 -2.38
CA LEU A 56 2.22 -4.46 -2.36
C LEU A 56 2.23 -3.95 -3.81
N ILE A 57 1.06 -3.58 -4.34
CA ILE A 57 0.92 -3.05 -5.70
C ILE A 57 0.50 -1.59 -5.61
N LEU A 58 1.35 -0.70 -6.10
CA LEU A 58 1.13 0.74 -6.11
C LEU A 58 0.99 1.23 -7.54
N HIS A 59 0.11 2.20 -7.73
CA HIS A 59 -0.04 2.92 -8.98
C HIS A 59 0.09 4.42 -8.72
N ARG A 60 0.99 5.08 -9.43
CA ARG A 60 1.00 6.55 -9.47
C ARG A 60 0.11 7.01 -10.62
N LYS A 61 -1.02 7.64 -10.27
CA LYS A 61 -1.88 8.29 -11.24
C LYS A 61 -1.13 9.43 -11.89
N GLY A 62 -1.06 9.42 -13.22
CA GLY A 62 -0.57 10.56 -13.99
C GLY A 62 -1.62 11.66 -14.05
N PHE A 63 -1.13 12.89 -14.09
CA PHE A 63 -1.94 14.04 -14.44
C PHE A 63 -1.44 14.55 -15.77
N ASP A 64 -2.35 14.74 -16.72
CA ASP A 64 -2.02 15.39 -17.97
C ASP A 64 -2.08 16.90 -17.74
N CYS A 65 -0.94 17.58 -17.88
CA CYS A 65 -0.82 19.03 -17.72
C CYS A 65 -1.72 19.82 -18.69
N ARG A 66 -2.21 19.19 -19.77
CA ARG A 66 -3.18 19.77 -20.70
C ARG A 66 -4.57 19.91 -20.08
N PHE A 67 -4.85 19.19 -18.99
CA PHE A 67 -6.05 19.37 -18.19
C PHE A 67 -5.71 20.27 -17.00
N SER A 68 -6.44 21.38 -16.88
CA SER A 68 -6.31 22.28 -15.74
C SER A 68 -6.55 21.53 -14.44
N SER A 69 -5.55 21.48 -13.56
CA SER A 69 -5.71 21.02 -12.18
C SER A 69 -6.52 21.99 -11.33
N LYS A 70 -6.78 23.22 -11.80
CA LYS A 70 -7.73 24.14 -11.17
C LYS A 70 -9.14 23.57 -11.34
N GLY A 71 -9.72 23.10 -10.24
CA GLY A 71 -11.09 22.57 -10.19
C GLY A 71 -11.21 21.04 -10.08
N THR A 72 -10.11 20.28 -10.12
CA THR A 72 -10.16 18.81 -9.95
C THR A 72 -10.19 18.35 -8.49
N GLY A 73 -10.19 19.29 -7.53
CA GLY A 73 -10.21 18.99 -6.09
C GLY A 73 -8.88 18.46 -5.54
N LEU A 74 -7.83 18.38 -6.35
CA LEU A 74 -6.48 17.95 -5.93
C LEU A 74 -5.70 19.15 -5.37
N PHE A 75 -6.11 19.63 -4.21
CA PHE A 75 -5.38 20.65 -3.41
C PHE A 75 -4.25 20.06 -2.56
N CYS A 76 -3.89 18.81 -2.81
CA CYS A 76 -2.93 18.04 -2.04
C CYS A 76 -1.53 18.15 -2.66
N SER A 77 -0.51 18.25 -1.81
CA SER A 77 0.89 18.14 -2.21
C SER A 77 1.21 16.70 -2.64
N THR A 78 1.88 16.54 -3.78
CA THR A 78 2.45 15.24 -4.20
C THR A 78 3.89 15.13 -3.73
N THR A 79 4.39 13.90 -3.57
CA THR A 79 5.80 13.64 -3.25
C THR A 79 6.65 13.42 -4.49
N GLN A 80 6.14 13.83 -5.66
CA GLN A 80 6.74 13.54 -6.97
C GLN A 80 6.98 12.04 -7.23
N GLY A 81 6.15 11.17 -6.62
CA GLY A 81 6.28 9.73 -6.73
C GLY A 81 7.27 9.08 -5.77
N LYS A 82 7.88 9.85 -4.85
CA LYS A 82 8.86 9.35 -3.88
C LYS A 82 8.20 9.01 -2.54
N MET A 83 8.47 7.83 -2.00
CA MET A 83 7.91 7.39 -0.71
C MET A 83 8.93 6.58 0.08
N LEU A 84 9.18 6.96 1.32
CA LEU A 84 10.06 6.23 2.23
C LEU A 84 9.34 5.01 2.79
N VAL A 85 9.91 3.82 2.58
CA VAL A 85 9.32 2.52 2.95
C VAL A 85 9.07 2.42 4.46
N GLN A 86 10.04 2.85 5.25
CA GLN A 86 9.98 2.88 6.72
C GLN A 86 8.88 3.79 7.29
N LYS A 87 8.35 4.71 6.47
CA LYS A 87 7.26 5.62 6.86
C LYS A 87 5.91 5.20 6.28
N LEU A 88 5.78 4.01 5.72
CA LEU A 88 4.51 3.54 5.16
C LEU A 88 3.56 3.07 6.27
N PHE A 89 4.05 2.24 7.19
CA PHE A 89 3.23 1.59 8.20
C PHE A 89 3.65 2.02 9.61
N ASN A 90 2.67 2.24 10.49
CA ASN A 90 2.89 2.57 11.91
C ASN A 90 2.95 1.32 12.78
N LYS A 91 2.12 0.33 12.45
CA LYS A 91 1.91 -0.87 13.28
C LYS A 91 2.73 -2.08 12.85
N PHE A 92 3.52 -1.95 11.78
CA PHE A 92 4.31 -3.05 11.22
C PHE A 92 5.74 -2.60 10.96
N ILE A 93 6.71 -3.49 11.25
CA ILE A 93 8.10 -3.28 10.90
C ILE A 93 8.31 -3.85 9.50
N VAL A 94 8.76 -3.00 8.56
CA VAL A 94 9.12 -3.45 7.21
C VAL A 94 10.54 -4.00 7.24
N GLU A 95 10.68 -5.33 7.18
CA GLU A 95 12.00 -5.99 7.17
C GLU A 95 12.65 -5.88 5.79
N SER A 96 11.87 -6.04 4.72
CA SER A 96 12.36 -5.91 3.35
C SER A 96 11.27 -5.50 2.37
N LEU A 97 11.68 -4.78 1.34
CA LEU A 97 10.86 -4.45 0.18
C LEU A 97 11.66 -4.74 -1.08
N THR A 98 11.15 -5.65 -1.92
CA THR A 98 11.85 -6.10 -3.14
C THR A 98 10.95 -5.95 -4.36
N PRO A 99 11.41 -5.31 -5.45
CA PRO A 99 10.64 -5.24 -6.69
C PRO A 99 10.33 -6.61 -7.29
N SER A 100 9.17 -6.74 -7.93
CA SER A 100 8.75 -7.94 -8.63
C SER A 100 7.85 -7.61 -9.82
N SER A 101 7.64 -8.59 -10.72
CA SER A 101 6.66 -8.47 -11.79
C SER A 101 5.25 -8.27 -11.23
N LEU A 102 4.35 -7.74 -12.06
CA LEU A 102 2.96 -7.52 -11.66
C LEU A 102 2.26 -8.80 -11.15
N SER A 103 2.63 -9.95 -11.72
CA SER A 103 2.16 -11.28 -11.34
C SER A 103 2.88 -11.91 -10.14
N LEU A 104 3.92 -11.28 -9.61
CA LEU A 104 4.84 -11.81 -8.57
C LEU A 104 5.63 -13.06 -8.98
N MET A 105 5.55 -13.47 -10.25
CA MET A 105 6.21 -14.69 -10.73
C MET A 105 7.69 -14.49 -11.03
N HIS A 106 8.10 -13.25 -11.28
CA HIS A 106 9.48 -12.93 -11.65
C HIS A 106 10.02 -11.81 -10.77
N SER A 107 11.24 -11.97 -10.31
CA SER A 107 12.01 -10.90 -9.68
C SER A 107 13.03 -10.38 -10.69
N PRO A 108 13.16 -9.06 -10.88
CA PRO A 108 14.20 -8.50 -11.74
C PRO A 108 15.60 -9.01 -11.35
N PRO A 109 16.50 -9.24 -12.32
CA PRO A 109 17.88 -9.61 -12.02
C PRO A 109 18.54 -8.49 -11.18
N GLY A 110 19.21 -8.86 -10.09
CA GLY A 110 19.80 -7.89 -9.16
C GLY A 110 18.81 -7.23 -8.20
N THR A 111 17.64 -7.84 -7.95
CA THR A 111 16.68 -7.38 -6.95
C THR A 111 17.35 -7.21 -5.58
N GLN A 112 17.35 -5.99 -5.07
CA GLN A 112 17.85 -5.63 -3.73
C GLN A 112 16.72 -5.07 -2.89
N ASN A 113 16.93 -5.05 -1.57
CA ASN A 113 16.05 -4.39 -0.64
C ASN A 113 16.10 -2.87 -0.87
N ILE A 114 14.96 -2.23 -1.09
CA ILE A 114 14.87 -0.78 -1.31
C ILE A 114 14.29 -0.07 -0.08
N SER A 115 14.84 1.09 0.25
CA SER A 115 14.38 1.94 1.36
C SER A 115 13.46 3.07 0.89
N GLU A 116 13.45 3.37 -0.40
CA GLU A 116 12.63 4.39 -1.05
C GLU A 116 11.98 3.81 -2.31
N ILE A 117 10.68 4.08 -2.47
CA ILE A 117 9.90 3.80 -3.67
C ILE A 117 9.91 5.07 -4.53
N ASN A 118 10.20 4.93 -5.82
CA ASN A 118 10.06 6.00 -6.79
C ASN A 118 9.17 5.51 -7.95
N LEU A 119 8.08 6.23 -8.22
CA LEU A 119 7.13 5.90 -9.29
C LEU A 119 7.01 7.05 -10.28
N SER A 120 7.13 6.73 -11.56
CA SER A 120 6.87 7.63 -12.67
C SER A 120 5.36 7.86 -12.84
N PRO A 121 4.92 8.97 -13.45
CA PRO A 121 3.51 9.17 -13.75
C PRO A 121 2.94 8.01 -14.59
N MET A 122 1.75 7.52 -14.22
CA MET A 122 1.09 6.34 -14.81
C MET A 122 1.82 5.00 -14.59
N GLU A 123 2.81 4.94 -13.71
CA GLU A 123 3.53 3.70 -13.42
C GLU A 123 2.78 2.84 -12.40
N ILE A 124 2.67 1.53 -12.70
CA ILE A 124 2.20 0.50 -11.77
C ILE A 124 3.38 -0.39 -11.42
N SER A 125 3.73 -0.44 -10.14
CA SER A 125 4.86 -1.23 -9.65
C SER A 125 4.44 -2.13 -8.49
N THR A 126 5.01 -3.34 -8.51
CA THR A 126 4.73 -4.39 -7.55
C THR A 126 5.96 -4.69 -6.73
N PHE A 127 5.75 -4.81 -5.42
CA PHE A 127 6.79 -5.10 -4.46
C PHE A 127 6.39 -6.29 -3.59
N ARG A 128 7.34 -7.16 -3.30
CA ARG A 128 7.23 -8.13 -2.21
C ARG A 128 7.72 -7.45 -0.95
N ILE A 129 6.80 -7.26 -0.02
CA ILE A 129 7.05 -6.64 1.28
C ILE A 129 7.04 -7.72 2.36
N ARG A 130 8.03 -7.70 3.25
CA ARG A 130 8.07 -8.58 4.42
C ARG A 130 7.79 -7.75 5.67
N LEU A 131 6.75 -8.12 6.39
CA LEU A 131 6.24 -7.39 7.56
C LEU A 131 6.42 -8.25 8.81
N ARG A 132 6.79 -7.62 9.92
CA ARG A 132 6.89 -8.22 11.25
C ARG A 132 6.17 -7.39 12.30
#